data_AF-A0A166BRZ0-F1
#
_entry.id   AF-A0A166BRZ0-F1
#
_cell.length_a   1.000
_cell.length_b   1.000
_cell.length_c   1.000
_cell.angle_alpha   90.00
_cell.angle_beta   90.00
_cell.angle_gamma   90.00
#
_symmetry.space_group_name_H-M   'P 1'
#
loop_
_entity.id
_entity.type
_entity.pdbx_description
1 polymer ?
#
loop_
_entity_poly.entity_id
_entity_poly.type
_entity_poly.pdbx_seq_one_letter_code
_entity_poly.pdbx_strand_id
1 'polypeptide(L)'
;MGGNPANLVYEASNGLLGAFGGFLAVLGVIVLPITSGDTAFRSARLILAEFFNMPQNQMPKRLLLAIPLFVGGALLTQVDFGVIWRYFGVANQATAALMLWTAAAYLLRHNKLHWICTIPATFMTTVVVTFLLNSTKLGFGLPMTVSTIGGILAALLIASAVWMKVKGKVVDHEDVLEPGE
;
A
#
# COMPACT_ATOMS: atom_id res chain seq x y z
N MET A 1 -10.55 27.90 -7.77
CA MET A 1 -9.32 27.83 -8.59
C MET A 1 -8.29 27.03 -7.80
N GLY A 2 -8.12 25.71 -7.88
CA GLY A 2 -8.61 24.67 -8.76
C GLY A 2 -7.54 23.58 -8.84
N GLY A 3 -7.10 23.04 -7.69
CA GLY A 3 -5.96 22.13 -7.52
C GLY A 3 -6.18 20.73 -8.08
N ASN A 4 -6.63 20.63 -9.32
CA ASN A 4 -6.72 19.38 -10.06
C ASN A 4 -5.32 19.04 -10.61
N PRO A 5 -4.75 17.86 -10.31
CA PRO A 5 -3.44 17.43 -10.81
C PRO A 5 -3.30 17.57 -12.34
N ALA A 6 -4.39 17.39 -13.09
CA ALA A 6 -4.40 17.56 -14.54
C ALA A 6 -4.11 19.00 -14.99
N ASN A 7 -4.59 20.01 -14.25
CA ASN A 7 -4.31 21.42 -14.56
C ASN A 7 -2.87 21.80 -14.25
N LEU A 8 -2.29 21.26 -13.17
CA LEU A 8 -0.89 21.49 -12.81
C LEU A 8 0.05 20.90 -13.87
N VAL A 9 -0.28 19.72 -14.42
CA VAL A 9 0.48 19.13 -15.52
C VAL A 9 0.30 19.94 -16.80
N TYR A 10 -0.91 20.41 -17.11
CA TYR A 10 -1.15 21.25 -18.30
C TYR A 10 -0.35 22.57 -18.26
N GLU A 11 -0.33 23.26 -17.11
CA GLU A 11 0.45 24.48 -16.91
C GLU A 11 1.95 24.22 -16.99
N ALA A 12 2.44 23.16 -16.32
CA ALA A 12 3.85 22.78 -16.36
C ALA A 12 4.30 22.37 -17.77
N SER A 13 3.48 21.60 -18.50
CA SER A 13 3.85 21.10 -19.82
C SER A 13 3.78 22.16 -20.91
N ASN A 14 2.79 23.06 -20.90
CA ASN A 14 2.77 24.18 -21.85
C ASN A 14 3.85 25.22 -21.57
N GLY A 15 4.21 25.44 -20.29
CA GLY A 15 5.27 26.36 -19.90
C GLY A 15 6.68 25.87 -20.24
N LEU A 16 6.96 24.57 -20.11
CA LEU A 16 8.31 24.00 -20.28
C LEU A 16 8.55 23.29 -21.62
N LEU A 17 7.53 22.66 -22.21
CA LEU A 17 7.69 21.76 -23.36
C LEU A 17 7.06 22.29 -24.66
N GLY A 18 6.39 23.45 -24.63
CA GLY A 18 5.68 24.03 -25.78
C GLY A 18 4.48 23.21 -26.24
N ALA A 19 3.86 23.61 -27.36
CA ALA A 19 2.59 23.03 -27.83
C ALA A 19 2.63 21.52 -28.10
N PHE A 20 3.76 21.00 -28.61
CA PHE A 20 3.92 19.58 -28.91
C PHE A 20 4.04 18.72 -27.63
N GLY A 21 4.82 19.16 -26.64
CA GLY A 21 4.94 18.44 -25.38
C GLY A 21 3.72 18.58 -24.47
N GLY A 22 3.01 19.71 -24.52
CA GLY A 22 1.70 19.87 -23.88
C GLY A 22 0.68 18.86 -24.40
N PHE A 23 0.62 18.63 -25.71
CA PHE A 23 -0.27 17.63 -26.31
C PHE A 23 0.05 16.20 -25.85
N LEU A 24 1.33 15.81 -25.87
CA LEU A 24 1.77 14.50 -25.39
C LEU A 24 1.52 14.29 -23.89
N ALA A 25 1.69 15.34 -23.07
CA ALA A 25 1.42 15.28 -21.64
C ALA A 25 -0.07 15.04 -21.34
N VAL A 26 -0.98 15.70 -22.05
CA VAL A 26 -2.42 15.48 -21.91
C VAL A 26 -2.80 14.05 -22.29
N LEU A 27 -2.25 13.52 -23.39
CA LEU A 27 -2.47 12.11 -23.76
C LEU A 27 -1.97 11.16 -22.68
N GLY A 28 -0.78 11.39 -22.12
CA GLY A 28 -0.22 10.59 -21.04
C GLY A 28 -1.11 10.60 -19.79
N VAL A 29 -1.56 11.78 -19.37
CA VAL A 29 -2.44 11.96 -18.20
C VAL A 29 -3.78 11.22 -18.35
N ILE A 30 -4.29 11.08 -19.58
CA ILE A 30 -5.55 10.37 -19.84
C ILE A 30 -5.34 8.86 -19.98
N VAL A 31 -4.32 8.43 -20.74
CA VAL A 31 -4.12 7.02 -21.10
C VAL A 31 -3.55 6.21 -19.92
N LEU A 32 -2.62 6.78 -19.13
CA LEU A 32 -1.96 6.05 -18.04
C LEU A 32 -2.92 5.59 -16.93
N PRO A 33 -3.88 6.41 -16.46
CA PRO A 33 -4.86 5.96 -15.47
C PRO A 33 -5.80 4.87 -16.00
N ILE A 34 -6.12 4.88 -17.30
CA ILE A 34 -7.01 3.86 -17.90
C ILE A 34 -6.31 2.49 -17.83
N THR A 35 -5.09 2.39 -18.36
CA THR A 35 -4.36 1.11 -18.42
C THR A 35 -3.96 0.59 -17.03
N SER A 36 -3.55 1.50 -16.14
CA SER A 36 -3.24 1.17 -14.74
C SER A 36 -4.50 0.77 -13.97
N GLY A 37 -5.63 1.43 -14.26
CA GLY A 37 -6.94 1.14 -13.69
C GLY A 37 -7.45 -0.25 -14.06
N ASP A 38 -7.46 -0.59 -15.35
CA ASP A 38 -7.84 -1.93 -15.83
C ASP A 38 -6.97 -3.03 -15.20
N THR A 39 -5.67 -2.76 -15.08
CA THR A 39 -4.73 -3.66 -14.40
C THR A 39 -5.08 -3.80 -12.92
N ALA A 40 -5.41 -2.70 -12.23
CA ALA A 40 -5.79 -2.71 -10.82
C ALA A 40 -7.10 -3.46 -10.57
N PHE A 41 -8.15 -3.24 -11.38
CA PHE A 41 -9.41 -3.97 -11.28
C PHE A 41 -9.22 -5.47 -11.50
N ARG A 42 -8.36 -5.85 -12.45
CA ARG A 42 -8.01 -7.25 -12.68
C ARG A 42 -7.29 -7.86 -11.46
N SER A 43 -6.29 -7.16 -10.91
CA SER A 43 -5.54 -7.62 -9.74
C SER A 43 -6.42 -7.72 -8.50
N ALA A 44 -7.28 -6.73 -8.25
CA ALA A 44 -8.23 -6.75 -7.13
C ALA A 44 -9.17 -7.96 -7.21
N ARG A 45 -9.68 -8.27 -8.41
CA ARG A 45 -10.52 -9.47 -8.62
C ARG A 45 -9.76 -10.77 -8.35
N LEU A 46 -8.47 -10.85 -8.71
CA LEU A 46 -7.61 -12.01 -8.40
C LEU A 46 -7.41 -12.18 -6.90
N ILE A 47 -7.08 -11.10 -6.18
CA ILE A 47 -6.94 -11.11 -4.72
C ILE A 47 -8.23 -11.58 -4.04
N LEU A 48 -9.39 -11.07 -4.48
CA LEU A 48 -10.68 -11.51 -3.93
C LEU A 48 -10.96 -12.99 -4.20
N ALA A 49 -10.64 -13.48 -5.41
CA ALA A 49 -10.84 -14.89 -5.73
C ALA A 49 -9.95 -15.82 -4.89
N GLU A 50 -8.71 -15.42 -4.60
CA GLU A 50 -7.82 -16.15 -3.69
C GLU A 50 -8.37 -16.15 -2.27
N PHE A 51 -8.82 -14.99 -1.77
CA PHE A 51 -9.38 -14.86 -0.43
C PHE A 51 -10.64 -15.70 -0.23
N PHE A 52 -11.52 -15.76 -1.23
CA PHE A 52 -12.75 -16.58 -1.20
C PHE A 52 -12.55 -18.01 -1.75
N ASN A 53 -11.32 -18.39 -2.10
CA ASN A 53 -10.99 -19.69 -2.72
C ASN A 53 -11.90 -20.04 -3.92
N MET A 54 -12.26 -19.04 -4.73
CA MET A 54 -13.21 -19.18 -5.83
C MET A 54 -12.49 -19.41 -7.17
N PRO A 55 -12.79 -20.50 -7.91
CA PRO A 55 -12.13 -20.76 -9.18
C PRO A 55 -12.55 -19.75 -10.26
N GLN A 56 -11.58 -19.02 -10.82
CA GLN A 56 -11.79 -18.00 -11.87
C GLN A 56 -11.97 -18.55 -13.29
N ASN A 57 -12.18 -19.86 -13.45
CA ASN A 57 -12.19 -20.50 -14.77
C ASN A 57 -13.49 -20.21 -15.56
N GLN A 58 -14.62 -20.00 -14.88
CA GLN A 58 -15.93 -19.82 -15.50
C GLN A 58 -16.39 -18.35 -15.50
N MET A 59 -16.92 -17.88 -16.62
CA MET A 59 -17.41 -16.49 -16.81
C MET A 59 -18.42 -16.01 -15.74
N PRO A 60 -19.41 -16.81 -15.29
CA PRO A 60 -20.35 -16.37 -14.25
C PRO A 60 -19.67 -16.05 -12.91
N LYS A 61 -18.66 -16.84 -12.52
CA LYS A 61 -17.89 -16.63 -11.28
C LYS A 61 -17.01 -15.37 -11.38
N ARG A 62 -16.56 -15.02 -12.59
CA ARG A 62 -15.84 -13.77 -12.85
C ARG A 62 -16.75 -12.56 -12.69
N LEU A 63 -17.96 -12.62 -13.23
CA LEU A 63 -18.94 -11.53 -13.13
C LEU A 63 -19.40 -11.30 -11.70
N LEU A 64 -19.58 -12.38 -10.92
CA LEU A 64 -19.97 -12.29 -9.51
C LEU A 64 -18.97 -11.48 -8.67
N LEU A 65 -17.68 -11.59 -8.97
CA LEU A 65 -16.63 -10.80 -8.29
C LEU A 65 -16.41 -9.43 -8.94
N ALA A 66 -16.57 -9.33 -10.26
CA ALA A 66 -16.33 -8.09 -11.00
C ALA A 66 -17.44 -7.06 -10.77
N ILE A 67 -18.72 -7.45 -10.77
CA ILE A 67 -19.85 -6.52 -10.64
C ILE A 67 -19.78 -5.73 -9.33
N PRO A 68 -19.63 -6.35 -8.14
CA PRO A 68 -19.49 -5.61 -6.89
C PRO A 68 -18.27 -4.68 -6.89
N LEU A 69 -17.16 -5.11 -7.50
CA LEU A 69 -15.94 -4.31 -7.60
C LEU A 69 -16.15 -3.07 -8.49
N PHE A 70 -16.85 -3.22 -9.62
CA PHE A 70 -17.22 -2.10 -10.50
C PHE A 70 -18.20 -1.14 -9.84
N VAL A 71 -19.20 -1.66 -9.09
CA VAL A 71 -20.13 -0.83 -8.32
C VAL A 71 -19.38 -0.04 -7.25
N GLY A 72 -18.46 -0.68 -6.51
CA GLY A 72 -17.60 0.00 -5.55
C GLY A 72 -16.73 1.07 -6.20
N GLY A 73 -16.13 0.78 -7.35
CA GLY A 73 -15.37 1.74 -8.14
C GLY A 73 -16.22 2.94 -8.60
N ALA A 74 -17.44 2.72 -9.06
CA ALA A 74 -18.36 3.77 -9.48
C ALA A 74 -18.85 4.64 -8.31
N LEU A 75 -18.98 4.08 -7.11
CA LEU A 75 -19.25 4.88 -5.92
C LEU A 75 -18.04 5.72 -5.51
N LEU A 76 -16.83 5.18 -5.65
CA LEU A 76 -15.59 5.91 -5.36
C LEU A 76 -15.41 7.12 -6.29
N THR A 77 -15.91 7.11 -7.53
CA THR A 77 -15.83 8.31 -8.40
C THR A 77 -16.70 9.47 -7.90
N GLN A 78 -17.66 9.22 -7.00
CA GLN A 78 -18.49 10.25 -6.36
C GLN A 78 -17.85 10.83 -5.09
N VAL A 79 -16.78 10.21 -4.59
CA VAL A 79 -16.06 10.65 -3.39
C VAL A 79 -15.02 11.71 -3.77
N ASP A 80 -14.82 12.70 -2.89
CA ASP A 80 -13.78 13.71 -3.05
C ASP A 80 -12.39 13.06 -3.23
N PHE A 81 -11.68 13.49 -4.27
CA PHE A 81 -10.35 12.95 -4.60
C PHE A 81 -9.36 13.11 -3.45
N GLY A 82 -9.44 14.21 -2.68
CA GLY A 82 -8.58 14.43 -1.51
C GLY A 82 -8.80 13.40 -0.41
N VAL A 83 -10.03 12.92 -0.22
CA VAL A 83 -10.33 11.81 0.71
C VAL A 83 -9.71 10.52 0.20
N ILE A 84 -9.94 10.15 -1.07
CA ILE A 84 -9.39 8.93 -1.68
C ILE A 84 -7.87 8.91 -1.60
N TRP A 85 -7.24 10.01 -1.99
CA TRP A 85 -5.78 10.14 -2.00
C TRP A 85 -5.18 9.99 -0.60
N ARG A 86 -5.86 10.52 0.42
CA ARG A 86 -5.41 10.39 1.81
C ARG A 86 -5.49 8.95 2.31
N TYR A 87 -6.58 8.23 2.01
CA TYR A 87 -6.69 6.80 2.34
C TYR A 87 -5.65 5.97 1.57
N PHE A 88 -5.45 6.27 0.29
CA PHE A 88 -4.43 5.63 -0.54
C PHE A 88 -3.02 5.80 0.04
N GLY A 89 -2.66 7.02 0.46
CA GLY A 89 -1.37 7.29 1.08
C GLY A 89 -1.13 6.48 2.35
N VAL A 90 -2.12 6.40 3.24
CA VAL A 90 -2.04 5.58 4.46
C VAL A 90 -1.93 4.10 4.13
N ALA A 91 -2.78 3.59 3.23
CA ALA A 91 -2.76 2.19 2.84
C ALA A 91 -1.41 1.78 2.23
N ASN A 92 -0.82 2.64 1.39
CA ASN A 92 0.49 2.39 0.80
C ASN A 92 1.61 2.34 1.86
N GLN A 93 1.62 3.29 2.80
CA GLN A 93 2.62 3.31 3.88
C GLN A 93 2.45 2.12 4.84
N ALA A 94 1.21 1.71 5.13
CA ALA A 94 0.92 0.54 5.95
C ALA A 94 1.40 -0.76 5.27
N THR A 95 1.15 -0.93 3.97
CA THR A 95 1.65 -2.07 3.19
C THR A 95 3.18 -2.10 3.16
N ALA A 96 3.83 -0.94 2.99
CA ALA A 96 5.28 -0.85 3.07
C ALA A 96 5.82 -1.27 4.44
N ALA A 97 5.17 -0.82 5.54
CA ALA A 97 5.52 -1.24 6.89
C ALA A 97 5.36 -2.76 7.10
N LEU A 98 4.25 -3.34 6.62
CA LEU A 98 4.00 -4.79 6.69
C LEU A 98 5.03 -5.60 5.91
N MET A 99 5.41 -5.16 4.71
CA MET A 99 6.45 -5.82 3.92
C MET A 99 7.82 -5.71 4.58
N LEU A 100 8.17 -4.56 5.16
CA LEU A 100 9.42 -4.40 5.92
C LEU A 100 9.47 -5.32 7.14
N TRP A 101 8.35 -5.49 7.87
CA TRP A 101 8.27 -6.44 8.98
C TRP A 101 8.38 -7.89 8.53
N THR A 102 7.74 -8.24 7.41
CA THR A 102 7.87 -9.58 6.80
C THR A 102 9.32 -9.87 6.40
N ALA A 103 9.99 -8.92 5.75
CA ALA A 103 11.40 -9.04 5.38
C ALA A 103 12.33 -9.09 6.60
N ALA A 104 12.07 -8.27 7.63
CA ALA A 104 12.82 -8.31 8.89
C ALA A 104 12.69 -9.67 9.59
N ALA A 105 11.47 -10.23 9.65
CA ALA A 105 11.22 -11.55 10.20
C ALA A 105 11.92 -12.66 9.40
N TYR A 106 11.92 -12.57 8.07
CA TYR A 106 12.65 -13.50 7.20
C TYR A 106 14.16 -13.45 7.46
N LEU A 107 14.77 -12.26 7.46
CA LEU A 107 16.20 -12.09 7.71
C LEU A 107 16.61 -12.57 9.11
N LEU A 108 15.78 -12.29 10.11
CA LEU A 108 16.01 -12.74 11.49
C LEU A 108 15.92 -14.27 11.60
N ARG A 109 15.04 -14.92 10.83
CA ARG A 109 14.91 -16.38 10.78
C ARG A 109 16.13 -17.07 10.18
N HIS A 110 16.76 -16.45 9.19
CA HIS A 110 17.96 -16.95 8.51
C HIS A 110 19.27 -16.41 9.11
N ASN A 111 19.21 -15.82 10.30
CA ASN A 111 20.37 -15.28 11.01
C ASN A 111 21.20 -14.28 10.17
N LYS A 112 20.53 -13.55 9.27
CA LYS A 112 21.11 -12.47 8.45
C LYS A 112 20.91 -11.12 9.14
N LEU A 113 21.53 -10.08 8.59
CA LEU A 113 21.46 -8.71 9.12
C LEU A 113 20.04 -8.12 9.01
N HIS A 114 19.17 -8.47 9.96
CA HIS A 114 17.76 -8.05 9.99
C HIS A 114 17.57 -6.55 10.28
N TRP A 115 18.57 -5.88 10.85
CA TRP A 115 18.52 -4.46 11.20
C TRP A 115 18.25 -3.55 10.00
N ILE A 116 18.68 -3.95 8.80
CA ILE A 116 18.44 -3.19 7.56
C ILE A 116 16.94 -3.03 7.26
N CYS A 117 16.11 -4.00 7.65
CA CYS A 117 14.65 -3.92 7.50
C CYS A 117 13.98 -3.49 8.81
N THR A 118 14.51 -3.90 9.97
CA THR A 118 13.89 -3.63 11.27
C THR A 118 13.87 -2.12 11.60
N ILE A 119 14.96 -1.39 11.32
CA ILE A 119 15.03 0.05 11.61
C ILE A 119 14.05 0.86 10.74
N PRO A 120 14.01 0.67 9.40
CA PRO A 120 12.96 1.30 8.58
C PRO A 120 11.55 0.86 8.98
N ALA A 121 11.35 -0.42 9.37
CA ALA A 121 10.04 -0.92 9.77
C ALA A 121 9.50 -0.21 11.02
N THR A 122 10.34 -0.03 12.05
CA THR A 122 9.94 0.66 13.29
C THR A 122 9.63 2.13 13.05
N PHE A 123 10.44 2.80 12.23
CA PHE A 123 10.19 4.19 11.83
C PHE A 123 8.87 4.31 11.06
N MET A 124 8.67 3.52 10.01
CA MET A 124 7.45 3.54 9.19
C MET A 124 6.21 3.24 10.04
N THR A 125 6.29 2.27 10.93
CA THR A 125 5.20 1.93 11.86
C THR A 125 4.87 3.10 12.78
N THR A 126 5.89 3.76 13.33
CA THR A 126 5.70 4.93 14.20
C THR A 126 4.98 6.05 13.43
N VAL A 127 5.43 6.37 12.22
CA VAL A 127 4.84 7.44 11.39
C VAL A 127 3.39 7.12 11.03
N VAL A 128 3.10 5.91 10.55
CA VAL A 128 1.76 5.50 10.13
C VAL A 128 0.78 5.50 11.31
N VAL A 129 1.18 4.92 12.45
CA VAL A 129 0.33 4.88 13.65
C VAL A 129 0.15 6.28 14.25
N THR A 130 1.20 7.09 14.30
CA THR A 130 1.09 8.50 14.74
C THR A 130 0.12 9.27 13.86
N PHE A 131 0.21 9.12 12.54
CA PHE A 131 -0.72 9.76 11.61
C PHE A 131 -2.15 9.29 11.82
N LEU A 132 -2.36 7.98 11.99
CA LEU A 132 -3.68 7.40 12.27
C LEU A 132 -4.26 7.85 13.61
N LEU A 133 -3.44 8.09 14.63
CA LEU A 133 -3.92 8.59 15.93
C LEU A 133 -4.19 10.10 15.90
N ASN A 134 -3.34 10.86 15.21
CA ASN A 134 -3.40 12.32 15.19
C ASN A 134 -4.46 12.87 14.21
N SER A 135 -4.68 12.21 13.09
CA SER A 135 -5.51 12.76 12.02
C SER A 135 -6.95 12.96 12.49
N THR A 136 -7.42 14.21 12.53
CA THR A 136 -8.79 14.55 12.96
C THR A 136 -9.88 14.08 11.99
N LYS A 137 -9.50 13.74 10.75
CA LYS A 137 -10.43 13.32 9.70
C LYS A 137 -10.43 11.80 9.43
N LEU A 138 -9.41 11.07 9.87
CA LEU A 138 -9.26 9.61 9.68
C LEU A 138 -9.14 8.85 11.00
N GLY A 139 -8.70 9.55 12.03
CA GLY A 139 -8.19 9.01 13.26
C GLY A 139 -8.95 9.51 14.47
N PHE A 140 -8.32 9.34 15.62
CA PHE A 140 -8.90 9.72 16.91
C PHE A 140 -8.75 11.22 17.21
N GLY A 141 -8.10 11.99 16.32
CA GLY A 141 -7.89 13.43 16.50
C GLY A 141 -7.05 13.78 17.73
N LEU A 142 -6.19 12.87 18.17
CA LEU A 142 -5.39 13.03 19.38
C LEU A 142 -4.29 14.09 19.20
N PRO A 143 -3.85 14.75 20.29
CA PRO A 143 -2.69 15.65 20.24
C PRO A 143 -1.46 14.93 19.66
N MET A 144 -0.62 15.67 18.94
CA MET A 144 0.57 15.11 18.27
C MET A 144 1.45 14.34 19.25
N THR A 145 1.68 14.88 20.45
CA THR A 145 2.49 14.21 21.49
C THR A 145 1.94 12.84 21.89
N VAL A 146 0.63 12.74 22.14
CA VAL A 146 -0.03 11.48 22.51
C VAL A 146 0.02 10.49 21.35
N SER A 147 -0.19 10.98 20.13
CA SER A 147 -0.16 10.17 18.91
C SER A 147 1.22 9.61 18.64
N THR A 148 2.28 10.40 18.82
CA THR A 148 3.67 9.97 18.65
C THR A 148 4.06 8.93 19.69
N ILE A 149 3.66 9.12 20.96
CA ILE A 149 3.89 8.13 22.01
C ILE A 149 3.18 6.81 21.65
N GLY A 150 1.92 6.87 21.22
CA GLY A 150 1.18 5.70 20.75
C GLY A 150 1.85 5.00 19.56
N GLY A 151 2.38 5.76 18.61
CA GLY A 151 3.12 5.23 17.47
C GLY A 151 4.41 4.52 17.86
N ILE A 152 5.19 5.10 18.77
CA ILE A 152 6.42 4.48 19.28
C ILE A 152 6.09 3.19 20.04
N LEU A 153 5.07 3.21 20.91
CA LEU A 153 4.65 2.03 21.65
C LEU A 153 4.20 0.91 20.71
N ALA A 154 3.41 1.22 19.68
CA ALA A 154 3.00 0.25 18.67
C ALA A 154 4.20 -0.34 17.92
N ALA A 155 5.18 0.47 17.54
CA ALA A 155 6.40 0.01 16.88
C ALA A 155 7.22 -0.94 17.77
N LEU A 156 7.36 -0.62 19.06
CA LEU A 156 8.06 -1.47 20.04
C LEU A 156 7.31 -2.79 20.31
N LEU A 157 5.98 -2.75 20.38
CA LEU A 157 5.15 -3.94 20.52
C LEU A 157 5.30 -4.87 19.31
N ILE A 158 5.29 -4.32 18.09
CA ILE A 158 5.48 -5.15 16.89
C ILE A 158 6.91 -5.68 16.82
N ALA A 159 7.92 -4.86 17.14
CA ALA A 159 9.33 -5.28 17.17
C ALA A 159 9.54 -6.45 18.14
N SER A 160 9.02 -6.34 19.35
CA SER A 160 9.11 -7.39 20.36
C SER A 160 8.34 -8.65 19.95
N ALA A 161 7.15 -8.50 19.36
CA ALA A 161 6.37 -9.64 18.85
C ALA A 161 7.12 -10.41 17.76
N VAL A 162 7.73 -9.71 16.79
CA VAL A 162 8.54 -10.32 15.73
C VAL A 162 9.76 -11.03 16.32
N TRP A 163 10.46 -10.39 17.26
CA TRP A 163 11.63 -10.98 17.91
C TRP A 163 11.29 -12.27 18.67
N MET A 164 10.23 -12.25 19.48
CA MET A 164 9.79 -13.42 20.25
C MET A 164 9.34 -14.58 19.36
N LYS A 165 8.64 -14.30 18.25
CA LYS A 165 8.12 -15.33 17.35
C LYS A 165 9.20 -15.97 16.48
N VAL A 166 10.25 -15.23 16.12
CA VAL A 166 11.26 -15.68 15.15
C VAL A 166 12.47 -16.34 15.81
N LYS A 167 12.88 -15.90 17.01
CA LYS A 167 14.07 -16.41 17.71
C LYS A 167 14.06 -17.93 17.96
N GLY A 168 12.88 -18.56 18.00
CA GLY A 168 12.73 -20.01 18.20
C GLY A 168 12.70 -20.87 16.92
N LYS A 169 12.88 -20.29 15.72
CA LYS A 169 12.73 -21.00 14.44
C LYS A 169 13.87 -20.70 13.46
N VAL A 170 15.11 -20.65 13.97
CA VAL A 170 16.29 -20.46 13.12
C VAL A 170 16.35 -21.64 12.15
N VAL A 171 16.27 -21.36 10.85
CA VAL A 171 16.42 -22.35 9.78
C VAL A 171 17.75 -22.03 9.13
N ASP A 172 18.69 -22.96 9.20
CA ASP A 172 19.99 -22.78 8.60
C ASP A 172 19.86 -22.80 7.07
N HIS A 173 20.76 -22.09 6.40
CA HIS A 173 20.69 -21.87 4.96
C HIS A 173 20.80 -23.16 4.13
N GLU A 174 21.33 -24.23 4.74
CA GLU A 174 21.49 -25.56 4.14
C GLU A 174 20.14 -26.29 3.99
N ASP A 175 19.19 -26.09 4.92
CA ASP A 175 17.86 -26.74 4.91
C ASP A 175 16.92 -26.28 3.78
N VAL A 176 17.31 -25.26 3.01
CA VAL A 176 16.50 -24.68 1.91
C VAL A 176 16.93 -25.21 0.54
N LEU A 177 18.17 -25.69 0.42
CA LEU A 177 18.73 -26.18 -0.85
C LEU A 177 18.55 -27.69 -1.03
N GLU A 178 18.29 -28.42 0.05
CA GLU A 178 17.82 -29.81 0.00
C GLU A 178 16.32 -29.82 0.32
N PRO A 179 15.44 -29.69 -0.67
CA PRO A 179 14.10 -30.19 -0.49
C PRO A 179 14.26 -31.68 -0.22
N GLY A 180 13.93 -32.12 1.00
CA GLY A 180 13.79 -33.54 1.29
C GLY A 180 12.97 -34.21 0.19
N GLU A 181 13.47 -35.38 -0.24
CA GLU A 181 12.95 -36.25 -1.29
C GLU A 181 11.41 -36.28 -1.41
#